data_AF-A0A957U4M1-F1
#
_entry.id   AF-A0A957U4M1-F1
#
_cell.length_a   1.000
_cell.length_b   1.000
_cell.length_c   1.000
_cell.angle_alpha   90.00
_cell.angle_beta   90.00
_cell.angle_gamma   90.00
#
_symmetry.space_group_name_H-M   'P 1'
#
loop_
_entity.id
_entity.type
_entity.pdbx_description
1 polymer ?
#
loop_
_entity_poly.entity_id
_entity_poly.type
_entity_poly.pdbx_seq_one_letter_code
_entity_poly.pdbx_strand_id
1 'polypeptide(L)'
;ARIDGAGIFGVYLRVLFPLSLPGFVVVIIWQFTNIWNEFLFAVTILQKPELQPITVALRNLSGSQIKEWNVVMAGTLIAALPTLLIYIILGRFFIRGLLAGSVKG
;
A
#
# COMPACT_ATOMS: atom_id res chain seq x y z
N ALA A 1 30.05 -12.21 10.23
CA ALA A 1 29.68 -12.53 8.83
C ALA A 1 30.87 -12.53 7.85
N ARG A 2 31.64 -11.43 7.73
CA ARG A 2 32.87 -11.42 6.89
C ARG A 2 34.03 -12.22 7.53
N ILE A 3 34.05 -12.28 8.86
CA ILE A 3 34.96 -13.11 9.66
C ILE A 3 34.53 -14.60 9.63
N ASP A 4 33.26 -14.90 9.31
CA ASP A 4 32.70 -16.27 9.29
C ASP A 4 32.75 -16.94 7.90
N GLY A 5 33.51 -16.39 6.95
CA GLY A 5 33.66 -16.95 5.60
C GLY A 5 32.42 -16.88 4.70
N ALA A 6 31.35 -16.19 5.11
CA ALA A 6 30.18 -16.00 4.26
C ALA A 6 30.50 -15.03 3.11
N GLY A 7 30.43 -15.51 1.86
CA GLY A 7 30.53 -14.67 0.67
C GLY A 7 29.49 -13.54 0.66
N ILE A 8 29.70 -12.51 -0.17
CA ILE A 8 28.86 -11.29 -0.25
C ILE A 8 27.36 -11.62 -0.34
N PHE A 9 27.00 -12.64 -1.11
CA PHE A 9 25.61 -13.07 -1.28
C PHE A 9 25.00 -13.67 0.01
N GLY A 10 25.81 -14.39 0.79
CA GLY A 10 25.42 -14.93 2.10
C GLY A 10 25.22 -13.84 3.15
N VAL A 11 26.07 -12.80 3.14
CA VAL A 11 25.89 -11.62 4.02
C VAL A 11 24.62 -10.86 3.64
N TYR A 12 24.37 -10.67 2.34
CA TYR A 12 23.18 -9.98 1.85
C TYR A 12 21.89 -10.65 2.33
N LEU A 13 21.75 -11.96 2.09
CA LEU A 13 20.52 -12.70 2.43
C LEU A 13 20.34 -12.94 3.93
N ARG A 14 21.41 -13.19 4.68
CA ARG A 14 21.30 -13.56 6.11
C ARG A 14 21.32 -12.38 7.07
N VAL A 15 21.89 -11.24 6.67
CA VAL A 15 22.08 -10.08 7.56
C VAL A 15 21.32 -8.88 7.05
N LEU A 16 21.57 -8.47 5.80
CA LEU A 16 20.99 -7.25 5.23
C LEU A 16 19.48 -7.38 4.99
N PHE A 17 19.04 -8.43 4.31
CA PHE A 17 17.64 -8.67 3.98
C PHE A 17 16.69 -8.70 5.20
N PRO A 18 16.95 -9.47 6.27
CA PRO A 18 16.07 -9.48 7.45
C PRO A 18 16.10 -8.17 8.25
N LEU A 19 17.20 -7.41 8.17
CA LEU A 19 17.27 -6.09 8.82
C LEU A 19 16.45 -5.03 8.05
N SER A 20 16.36 -5.17 6.73
CA SER A 20 15.58 -4.26 5.87
C SER A 20 14.08 -4.57 5.84
N LEU A 21 13.65 -5.72 6.36
CA LEU A 21 12.26 -6.19 6.37
C LEU A 21 11.25 -5.15 6.90
N PRO A 22 11.52 -4.41 7.98
CA PRO A 22 10.64 -3.34 8.43
C PRO A 22 10.53 -2.18 7.42
N GLY A 23 11.63 -1.83 6.74
CA GLY A 23 11.63 -0.83 5.68
C GLY A 23 10.78 -1.26 4.48
N PHE A 24 10.87 -2.55 4.09
CA PHE A 24 10.01 -3.11 3.05
C PHE A 24 8.53 -3.00 3.39
N VAL A 25 8.14 -3.19 4.66
CA VAL A 25 6.74 -3.02 5.08
C VAL A 25 6.25 -1.60 4.83
N VAL A 26 7.05 -0.57 5.16
CA VAL A 26 6.68 0.83 4.91
C VAL A 26 6.46 1.09 3.42
N VAL A 27 7.41 0.64 2.60
CA VAL A 27 7.34 0.79 1.15
C VAL A 27 6.13 0.06 0.58
N ILE A 28 5.81 -1.14 1.07
CA ILE A 28 4.63 -1.90 0.62
C ILE A 28 3.33 -1.14 0.96
N ILE A 29 3.18 -0.63 2.18
CA ILE A 29 1.99 0.14 2.57
C ILE A 29 1.84 1.38 1.67
N TRP A 30 2.94 2.11 1.48
CA TRP A 30 2.93 3.32 0.66
C TRP A 30 2.64 3.00 -0.81
N GLN A 31 3.28 1.98 -1.37
CA GLN A 31 3.11 1.58 -2.77
C GLN A 31 1.71 1.05 -3.03
N PHE A 32 1.15 0.23 -2.13
CA PHE A 32 -0.23 -0.22 -2.22
C PHE A 32 -1.19 0.96 -2.21
N THR A 33 -1.01 1.90 -1.29
CA THR A 33 -1.88 3.07 -1.17
C THR A 33 -1.83 3.93 -2.42
N ASN A 34 -0.66 4.10 -3.03
CA ASN A 34 -0.53 4.81 -4.31
C ASN A 34 -1.26 4.10 -5.44
N ILE A 35 -1.02 2.80 -5.64
CA ILE A 35 -1.63 2.03 -6.72
C ILE A 35 -3.16 1.99 -6.55
N TRP A 36 -3.65 1.82 -5.32
CA TRP A 36 -5.08 1.76 -5.04
C TRP A 36 -5.79 3.10 -5.32
N ASN A 37 -5.13 4.22 -5.04
CA ASN A 37 -5.67 5.56 -5.28
C ASN A 37 -5.35 6.11 -6.68
N GLU A 38 -4.65 5.35 -7.52
CA GLU A 38 -4.27 5.79 -8.85
C GLU A 38 -5.51 5.92 -9.75
N PHE A 39 -5.80 7.15 -10.17
CA PHE A 39 -6.98 7.48 -10.97
C PHE A 39 -6.62 7.80 -12.42
N LEU A 40 -5.52 8.52 -12.66
CA LEU A 40 -5.19 9.05 -13.99
C LEU A 40 -4.82 7.92 -14.95
N PHE A 41 -3.99 6.98 -14.51
CA PHE A 41 -3.68 5.81 -15.33
C PHE A 41 -4.90 4.92 -15.54
N ALA A 42 -5.73 4.77 -14.51
CA ALA A 42 -6.94 3.95 -14.59
C ALA A 42 -7.93 4.47 -15.63
N VAL A 43 -8.24 5.78 -15.62
CA VAL A 43 -9.23 6.35 -16.55
C VAL A 43 -8.74 6.40 -18.00
N THR A 44 -7.43 6.51 -18.20
CA THR A 44 -6.83 6.63 -19.54
C THR A 44 -6.64 5.28 -20.22
N ILE A 45 -6.23 4.25 -19.48
CA ILE A 45 -5.93 2.92 -20.01
C ILE A 45 -7.16 2.01 -20.00
N LEU A 46 -7.96 2.05 -18.92
CA LEU A 46 -9.08 1.13 -18.71
C LEU A 46 -10.39 1.77 -19.15
N GLN A 47 -10.64 1.73 -20.46
CA GLN A 47 -11.84 2.29 -21.07
C GLN A 47 -13.08 1.39 -20.91
N LYS A 48 -12.90 0.08 -20.71
CA LYS A 48 -14.01 -0.87 -20.52
C LYS A 48 -14.57 -0.73 -19.10
N PRO A 49 -15.88 -0.46 -18.92
CA PRO A 49 -16.49 -0.26 -17.60
C PRO A 49 -16.26 -1.42 -16.61
N GLU A 50 -16.25 -2.66 -17.10
CA GLU A 50 -16.05 -3.87 -16.29
C GLU A 50 -14.63 -3.98 -15.70
N LEU A 51 -13.67 -3.28 -16.28
CA LEU A 51 -12.27 -3.28 -15.86
C LEU A 51 -11.91 -2.03 -15.05
N GLN A 52 -12.85 -1.09 -14.88
CA GLN A 52 -12.57 0.17 -14.20
C GLN A 52 -12.45 -0.04 -12.68
N PRO A 53 -11.39 0.48 -12.05
CA PRO A 53 -11.27 0.43 -10.61
C PRO A 53 -12.29 1.35 -9.94
N ILE A 54 -12.52 1.11 -8.66
CA ILE A 54 -13.52 1.83 -7.85
C ILE A 54 -13.30 3.35 -7.85
N THR A 55 -12.06 3.81 -8.00
CA THR A 55 -11.69 5.23 -8.11
C THR A 55 -12.31 5.89 -9.35
N VAL A 56 -12.36 5.20 -10.48
CA VAL A 56 -12.97 5.69 -11.73
C VAL A 56 -14.50 5.60 -11.65
N ALA A 57 -15.03 4.50 -11.13
CA ALA A 57 -16.47 4.33 -10.94
C ALA A 57 -17.07 5.41 -10.02
N LEU A 58 -16.39 5.73 -8.91
CA LEU A 58 -16.78 6.81 -7.99
C LEU A 58 -16.80 8.19 -8.67
N ARG A 59 -15.82 8.44 -9.55
CA ARG A 59 -15.77 9.69 -10.31
C ARG A 59 -16.94 9.81 -11.29
N ASN A 60 -17.31 8.72 -11.95
CA ASN A 60 -18.44 8.67 -12.86
C ASN A 60 -19.78 8.92 -12.14
N LEU A 61 -19.96 8.35 -10.94
CA LEU A 61 -21.13 8.62 -10.08
C LEU A 61 -21.23 10.10 -9.69
N SER A 62 -20.09 10.74 -9.40
CA SER A 62 -20.02 12.15 -9.03
C SER A 62 -20.21 13.11 -10.21
N GLY A 63 -20.17 12.62 -11.45
CA GLY A 63 -20.31 13.39 -12.68
C GLY A 63 -21.71 13.36 -13.30
N SER A 64 -22.62 12.53 -12.80
CA SER A 64 -24.00 12.45 -13.33
C SER A 64 -24.83 13.69 -12.97
N GLN A 65 -25.83 13.98 -13.81
CA GLN A 65 -26.69 15.17 -13.72
C GLN A 65 -27.52 15.23 -12.42
N ILE A 66 -27.68 14.09 -11.73
CA ILE A 66 -28.31 13.96 -10.42
C ILE A 66 -27.26 13.34 -9.48
N LYS A 67 -26.61 14.18 -8.68
CA LYS A 67 -25.58 13.71 -7.73
C LYS A 67 -26.24 13.06 -6.52
N GLU A 68 -26.28 11.74 -6.51
CA GLU A 68 -26.63 10.95 -5.33
C GLU A 68 -25.47 10.93 -4.33
N TRP A 69 -25.38 11.98 -3.51
CA TRP A 69 -24.32 12.15 -2.51
C TRP A 69 -24.28 11.00 -1.49
N ASN A 70 -25.43 10.45 -1.13
CA ASN A 70 -25.54 9.24 -0.32
C ASN A 70 -24.76 8.06 -0.94
N VAL A 71 -24.91 7.83 -2.24
CA VAL A 71 -24.23 6.72 -2.94
C VAL A 71 -22.73 7.00 -3.09
N VAL A 72 -22.35 8.24 -3.42
CA VAL A 72 -20.93 8.62 -3.53
C VAL A 72 -20.21 8.49 -2.18
N MET A 73 -20.83 8.90 -1.08
CA MET A 73 -20.23 8.78 0.26
C MET A 73 -20.12 7.31 0.68
N ALA A 74 -21.15 6.49 0.41
CA ALA A 74 -21.10 5.06 0.67
C ALA A 74 -19.99 4.36 -0.12
N GLY A 75 -19.85 4.68 -1.42
CA GLY A 75 -18.79 4.13 -2.25
C GLY A 75 -17.40 4.58 -1.81
N THR A 76 -17.26 5.83 -1.33
CA THR A 76 -15.98 6.34 -0.81
C THR A 76 -15.56 5.61 0.47
N LEU A 77 -16.50 5.31 1.37
CA LEU A 77 -16.23 4.48 2.54
C LEU A 77 -15.74 3.09 2.14
N ILE A 78 -16.40 2.45 1.17
CA ILE A 78 -16.00 1.13 0.67
C ILE A 78 -14.60 1.20 0.03
N ALA A 79 -14.32 2.24 -0.75
CA ALA A 79 -13.01 2.44 -1.38
C ALA A 79 -11.89 2.66 -0.36
N ALA A 80 -12.18 3.20 0.83
CA ALA A 80 -11.21 3.39 1.91
C ALA A 80 -10.97 2.11 2.74
N LEU A 81 -11.82 1.08 2.65
CA LEU A 81 -11.67 -0.14 3.45
C LEU A 81 -10.37 -0.91 3.18
N PRO A 82 -9.92 -1.14 1.92
CA PRO A 82 -8.73 -1.93 1.66
C PRO A 82 -7.45 -1.28 2.19
N THR A 83 -7.33 0.05 2.05
CA THR A 83 -6.21 0.79 2.61
C THR A 83 -6.23 0.72 4.12
N LEU A 84 -7.38 0.98 4.77
CA LEU A 84 -7.54 0.82 6.23
C LEU A 84 -7.13 -0.55 6.73
N LEU A 85 -7.57 -1.62 6.06
CA LEU A 85 -7.26 -3.00 6.43
C LEU A 85 -5.75 -3.25 6.40
N ILE A 86 -5.06 -2.77 5.36
CA ILE A 86 -3.61 -2.87 5.22
C ILE A 86 -2.90 -2.12 6.34
N TYR A 87 -3.32 -0.90 6.65
CA TYR A 87 -2.74 -0.14 7.76
C TYR A 87 -2.91 -0.85 9.11
N ILE A 88 -4.06 -1.48 9.36
CA ILE A 88 -4.31 -2.22 10.61
C ILE A 88 -3.43 -3.47 10.70
N ILE A 89 -3.36 -4.27 9.61
CA ILE A 89 -2.61 -5.53 9.61
C ILE A 89 -1.10 -5.30 9.61
N LEU A 90 -0.62 -4.35 8.80
CA LEU A 90 0.80 -4.08 8.62
C LEU A 90 1.35 -3.05 9.60
N GLY A 91 0.50 -2.24 10.23
CA GLY A 91 0.90 -1.25 11.24
C GLY A 91 1.61 -1.87 12.45
N ARG A 92 1.29 -3.11 12.82
CA ARG A 92 2.03 -3.83 13.88
C ARG A 92 3.50 -4.08 13.53
N PHE A 93 3.82 -4.26 12.25
CA PHE A 93 5.19 -4.46 11.79
C PHE A 93 5.94 -3.13 11.70
N PHE A 94 5.24 -2.04 11.40
CA PHE A 94 5.77 -0.68 11.47
C PHE A 94 6.30 -0.36 12.88
N ILE A 95 5.50 -0.62 13.92
CA ILE A 95 5.87 -0.39 15.32
C ILE A 95 7.05 -1.28 15.74
N ARG A 96 7.04 -2.57 15.37
CA ARG A 96 8.16 -3.49 15.64
C ARG A 96 9.47 -3.04 14.95
N GLY A 97 9.37 -2.47 13.75
CA GLY A 97 10.48 -1.90 13.00
C GLY A 97 11.15 -0.72 13.69
N LEU A 98 10.34 0.24 14.15
CA LEU A 98 10.80 1.41 14.91
C LEU A 98 11.46 1.01 16.23
N LEU A 99 10.85 0.09 16.98
CA LEU A 99 11.38 -0.35 18.27
C LEU A 99 12.68 -1.14 18.14
N ALA A 100 12.86 -1.93 17.08
CA ALA A 100 14.11 -2.64 16.82
C ALA A 100 15.30 -1.69 16.58
N GLY A 101 15.05 -0.47 16.08
CA GLY A 101 16.06 0.58 15.94
C GLY A 101 16.33 1.36 17.24
N SER A 102 15.38 1.38 18.18
CA SER A 102 15.46 2.17 19.43
C SER A 102 16.16 1.45 20.59
N VAL A 103 16.26 0.11 20.57
CA VAL A 103 16.86 -0.68 21.68
C VAL A 103 18.39 -0.76 21.65
N LYS A 104 19.07 -0.04 20.74
CA LYS A 104 20.54 0.07 20.70
C LYS A 104 21.04 1.51 20.77
N GLY A 105 20.31 2.35 21.50
CA GLY A 105 20.85 3.58 22.09
C GLY A 105 21.39 3.30 23.49
#